data_AF-A0A2E7JFA0-F1
#
_entry.id   AF-A0A2E7JFA0-F1
#
_cell.length_a   1.000
_cell.length_b   1.000
_cell.length_c   1.000
_cell.angle_alpha   90.00
_cell.angle_beta   90.00
_cell.angle_gamma   90.00
#
_symmetry.space_group_name_H-M   'P 1'
#
loop_
_entity.id
_entity.type
_entity.pdbx_description
1 polymer ?
#
loop_
_entity_poly.entity_id
_entity_poly.type
_entity_poly.pdbx_seq_one_letter_code
_entity_poly.pdbx_strand_id
1 'polypeptide(L)'
;MRSVNVLESTILHGSDQIFWLDGSSAESVSDMRRVNGQIRSEVTEKPSDLHIREGAGKTVLWRRSVDSFVSGKPTEGEKDFATAGTYTFAGVARDPKGLFLPRTLSITVGDAPPNGHAVVLYPSPVSVRFNSAGGLRLTLARDADDSALPWAIVTVTVTIPGLGSQAYRGQTDQHGDLLLPFLRLPPLPEGVSDYSATLDVLGRLDTDSEVPADPDTFSPLDIGELNSTSFSPTIGFSVVPGDILTLRSDGRSFLALKPVCPV
;
A
#
# COMPACT_ATOMS: atom_id res chain seq x y z
N MET A 1 -54.96 19.13 20.25
CA MET A 1 -53.81 18.24 20.53
C MET A 1 -52.54 19.07 20.42
N ARG A 2 -51.75 19.18 21.48
CA ARG A 2 -50.46 19.87 21.46
C ARG A 2 -49.45 18.95 20.76
N SER A 3 -48.81 19.42 19.69
CA SER A 3 -47.70 18.68 19.07
C SER A 3 -46.55 18.62 20.06
N VAL A 4 -46.23 17.43 20.57
CA VAL A 4 -45.03 17.22 21.36
C VAL A 4 -43.85 17.24 20.39
N ASN A 5 -43.07 18.31 20.39
CA ASN A 5 -41.76 18.32 19.74
C ASN A 5 -40.81 17.50 20.61
N VAL A 6 -40.61 16.24 20.25
CA VAL A 6 -39.53 15.42 20.84
C VAL A 6 -38.22 15.92 20.23
N LEU A 7 -37.36 16.51 21.06
CA LEU A 7 -36.00 16.86 20.68
C LEU A 7 -35.12 15.63 20.93
N GLU A 8 -34.96 14.79 19.90
CA GLU A 8 -34.03 13.67 19.94
C GLU A 8 -32.61 14.18 19.64
N SER A 9 -31.64 13.78 20.46
CA SER A 9 -30.21 14.03 20.22
C SER A 9 -29.51 12.68 20.09
N THR A 10 -29.10 12.32 18.88
CA THR A 10 -28.37 11.08 18.63
C THR A 10 -26.87 11.34 18.71
N ILE A 11 -26.18 10.56 19.56
CA ILE A 11 -24.72 10.53 19.59
C ILE A 11 -24.29 9.25 18.87
N LEU A 12 -23.58 9.42 17.76
CA LEU A 12 -23.07 8.31 16.95
C LEU A 12 -21.55 8.35 16.98
N HIS A 13 -20.95 7.24 17.41
CA HIS A 13 -19.52 7.00 17.32
C HIS A 13 -19.23 6.09 16.13
N GLY A 14 -18.19 6.41 15.36
CA GLY A 14 -17.62 5.45 14.42
C GLY A 14 -17.01 4.30 15.22
N SER A 15 -17.21 3.05 14.79
CA SER A 15 -16.54 1.91 15.41
C SER A 15 -15.06 1.91 15.07
N ASP A 16 -14.71 2.31 13.85
CA ASP A 16 -13.31 2.48 13.44
C ASP A 16 -13.20 3.27 12.13
N GLN A 17 -11.97 3.49 11.67
CA GLN A 17 -11.68 4.10 10.38
C GLN A 17 -10.45 3.47 9.72
N ILE A 18 -10.48 3.36 8.40
CA ILE A 18 -9.34 2.97 7.58
C ILE A 18 -8.85 4.21 6.84
N PHE A 19 -7.55 4.46 6.86
CA PHE A 19 -6.87 5.47 6.06
C PHE A 19 -6.14 4.79 4.92
N TRP A 20 -6.52 5.14 3.69
CA TRP A 20 -5.88 4.62 2.49
C TRP A 20 -4.70 5.51 2.14
N LEU A 21 -3.49 4.94 2.17
CA LEU A 21 -2.24 5.67 2.03
C LEU A 21 -1.54 5.30 0.73
N ASP A 22 -0.88 6.26 0.11
CA ASP A 22 -0.03 6.06 -1.06
C ASP A 22 1.39 5.65 -0.63
N GLY A 23 1.71 4.36 -0.80
CA GLY A 23 2.99 3.77 -0.43
C GLY A 23 4.20 4.28 -1.21
N SER A 24 3.98 4.98 -2.33
CA SER A 24 5.04 5.60 -3.12
C SER A 24 5.40 7.02 -2.66
N SER A 25 4.64 7.60 -1.74
CA SER A 25 4.73 9.02 -1.40
C SER A 25 5.75 9.36 -0.31
N ALA A 26 6.07 8.40 0.57
CA ALA A 26 7.01 8.56 1.68
C ALA A 26 7.56 7.21 2.17
N GLU A 27 8.65 7.24 2.91
CA GLU A 27 9.28 6.05 3.50
C GLU A 27 8.52 5.55 4.73
N SER A 28 8.17 6.45 5.65
CA SER A 28 7.42 6.13 6.87
C SER A 28 5.92 6.20 6.61
N VAL A 29 5.17 5.22 7.15
CA VAL A 29 3.70 5.16 7.03
C VAL A 29 3.03 6.42 7.58
N SER A 30 3.58 7.02 8.64
CA SER A 30 3.07 8.27 9.23
C SER A 30 3.11 9.47 8.29
N ASP A 31 4.02 9.46 7.32
CA ASP A 31 4.29 10.56 6.40
C ASP A 31 3.68 10.33 5.02
N MET A 32 3.12 9.13 4.79
CA MET A 32 2.46 8.79 3.54
C MET A 32 1.21 9.64 3.34
N ARG A 33 1.03 10.10 2.11
CA ARG A 33 -0.14 10.88 1.72
C ARG A 33 -1.36 9.98 1.66
N ARG A 34 -2.52 10.54 2.03
CA ARG A 34 -3.79 9.88 1.75
C ARG A 34 -4.04 9.80 0.25
N VAL A 35 -4.61 8.68 -0.19
CA VAL A 35 -5.06 8.51 -1.56
C VAL A 35 -6.11 9.59 -1.91
N ASN A 36 -5.93 10.25 -3.05
CA ASN A 36 -6.80 11.35 -3.51
C ASN A 36 -8.07 10.84 -4.23
N GLY A 37 -8.65 9.75 -3.74
CA GLY A 37 -9.75 9.04 -4.37
C GLY A 37 -10.52 8.17 -3.38
N GLN A 38 -11.73 7.76 -3.78
CA GLN A 38 -12.51 6.80 -3.02
C GLN A 38 -12.01 5.40 -3.32
N ILE A 39 -11.69 4.64 -2.26
CA ILE A 39 -11.38 3.22 -2.36
C ILE A 39 -12.64 2.45 -1.98
N ARG A 40 -13.07 1.56 -2.88
CA ARG A 40 -14.20 0.66 -2.64
C ARG A 40 -13.69 -0.62 -1.97
N SER A 41 -14.38 -1.06 -0.93
CA SER A 41 -14.09 -2.33 -0.26
C SER A 41 -15.12 -3.39 -0.64
N GLU A 42 -14.69 -4.43 -1.34
CA GLU A 42 -15.45 -5.66 -1.58
C GLU A 42 -15.27 -6.58 -0.38
N VAL A 43 -16.15 -6.42 0.62
CA VAL A 43 -16.00 -7.05 1.93
C VAL A 43 -16.48 -8.49 1.91
N THR A 44 -15.63 -9.41 2.37
CA THR A 44 -15.90 -10.85 2.49
C THR A 44 -16.23 -11.25 3.91
N GLU A 45 -15.69 -10.56 4.92
CA GLU A 45 -15.94 -10.82 6.34
C GLU A 45 -16.24 -9.50 7.07
N LYS A 46 -17.43 -9.43 7.67
CA LYS A 46 -17.84 -8.34 8.56
C LYS A 46 -19.05 -8.74 9.41
N PRO A 47 -19.28 -8.07 10.55
CA PRO A 47 -20.55 -8.15 11.26
C PRO A 47 -21.74 -7.70 10.38
N SER A 48 -22.92 -8.29 10.62
CA SER A 48 -24.14 -7.97 9.87
C SER A 48 -24.65 -6.55 10.14
N ASP A 49 -24.39 -6.02 11.32
CA ASP A 49 -24.73 -4.68 11.79
C ASP A 49 -23.69 -3.62 11.41
N LEU A 50 -22.61 -4.01 10.72
CA LEU A 50 -21.61 -3.09 10.21
C LEU A 50 -22.11 -2.38 8.95
N HIS A 51 -22.04 -1.05 9.01
CA HIS A 51 -22.18 -0.18 7.87
C HIS A 51 -20.84 0.48 7.55
N ILE A 52 -20.65 0.73 6.26
CA ILE A 52 -19.40 1.21 5.70
C ILE A 52 -19.71 2.50 4.95
N ARG A 53 -18.95 3.54 5.23
CA ARG A 53 -18.99 4.79 4.46
C ARG A 53 -17.62 5.12 3.93
N GLU A 54 -17.51 4.98 2.62
CA GLU A 54 -16.31 5.28 1.87
C GLU A 54 -16.24 6.79 1.58
N GLY A 55 -15.05 7.35 1.68
CA GLY A 55 -14.74 8.73 1.32
C GLY A 55 -13.36 8.82 0.68
N ALA A 56 -12.96 10.03 0.30
CA ALA A 56 -11.63 10.24 -0.30
C ALA A 56 -10.53 9.94 0.73
N GLY A 57 -9.70 8.94 0.43
CA GLY A 57 -8.56 8.53 1.26
C GLY A 57 -8.92 7.94 2.62
N LYS A 58 -10.19 7.65 2.89
CA LYS A 58 -10.63 7.00 4.13
C LYS A 58 -11.93 6.21 3.98
N THR A 59 -12.08 5.19 4.81
CA THR A 59 -13.33 4.45 4.98
C THR A 59 -13.72 4.48 6.46
N VAL A 60 -14.93 4.94 6.77
CA VAL A 60 -15.45 4.95 8.13
C VAL A 60 -16.31 3.70 8.33
N LEU A 61 -16.06 3.02 9.44
CA LEU A 61 -16.79 1.85 9.90
C LEU A 61 -17.71 2.30 11.03
N TRP A 62 -19.01 2.01 10.92
CA TRP A 62 -19.95 2.24 12.02
C TRP A 62 -20.84 1.04 12.22
N ARG A 63 -21.02 0.64 13.47
CA ARG A 63 -21.96 -0.43 13.84
C ARG A 63 -23.26 0.20 14.28
N ARG A 64 -24.38 -0.42 13.88
CA ARG A 64 -25.69 0.01 14.35
C ARG A 64 -25.80 -0.26 15.86
N SER A 65 -26.12 0.78 16.64
CA SER A 65 -26.43 0.57 18.07
C SER A 65 -27.70 -0.27 18.21
N VAL A 66 -27.64 -1.21 19.16
CA VAL A 66 -28.79 -2.02 19.60
C VAL A 66 -29.47 -1.44 20.83
N ASP A 67 -28.94 -0.34 21.39
CA ASP A 67 -29.47 0.27 22.59
C ASP A 67 -30.77 1.03 22.31
N SER A 68 -31.68 0.97 23.28
CA SER A 68 -32.93 1.72 23.24
C SER A 68 -32.71 3.21 23.56
N PHE A 69 -33.55 4.08 23.01
CA PHE A 69 -33.56 5.50 23.35
C PHE A 69 -33.81 5.70 24.86
N VAL A 70 -32.92 6.44 25.51
CA VAL A 70 -33.04 6.82 26.92
C VAL A 70 -33.57 8.25 27.02
N SER A 71 -34.56 8.47 27.89
CA SER A 71 -35.08 9.81 28.14
C SER A 71 -34.13 10.61 29.02
N GLY A 72 -33.69 11.78 28.56
CA GLY A 72 -32.84 12.69 29.33
C GLY A 72 -31.77 13.36 28.48
N LYS A 73 -30.95 14.20 29.12
CA LYS A 73 -29.75 14.76 28.51
C LYS A 73 -28.58 13.78 28.73
N PRO A 74 -27.77 13.47 27.70
CA PRO A 74 -26.59 12.62 27.87
C PRO A 74 -25.62 13.19 28.91
N THR A 75 -25.23 12.36 29.87
CA THR A 75 -24.12 12.57 30.81
C THR A 75 -22.78 12.59 30.05
N GLU A 76 -21.67 12.93 30.72
CA GLU A 76 -20.36 12.88 30.06
C GLU A 76 -19.93 11.45 29.73
N GLY A 77 -20.15 10.49 30.63
CA GLY A 77 -19.84 9.08 30.37
C GLY A 77 -20.68 8.45 29.25
N GLU A 78 -21.92 8.89 29.07
CA GLU A 78 -22.77 8.45 27.94
C GLU A 78 -22.34 9.04 26.59
N LYS A 79 -21.39 9.99 26.58
CA LYS A 79 -20.75 10.50 25.36
C LYS A 79 -19.43 9.79 25.04
N ASP A 80 -18.98 8.89 25.92
CA ASP A 80 -17.77 8.12 25.69
C ASP A 80 -18.03 7.02 24.67
N PHE A 81 -16.96 6.55 24.03
CA PHE A 81 -17.04 5.43 23.11
C PHE A 81 -17.50 4.16 23.84
N ALA A 82 -18.58 3.55 23.37
CA ALA A 82 -19.01 2.25 23.86
C ALA A 82 -18.08 1.14 23.34
N THR A 83 -17.58 0.29 24.24
CA THR A 83 -16.78 -0.88 23.87
C THR A 83 -17.69 -1.96 23.27
N ALA A 84 -17.69 -2.07 21.93
CA ALA A 84 -18.46 -3.08 21.19
C ALA A 84 -17.69 -4.38 20.89
N GLY A 85 -16.43 -4.46 21.36
CA GLY A 85 -15.49 -5.53 21.04
C GLY A 85 -14.90 -5.40 19.63
N THR A 86 -13.73 -6.00 19.43
CA THR A 86 -13.06 -6.03 18.13
C THR A 86 -13.66 -7.09 17.22
N TYR A 87 -13.53 -6.88 15.90
CA TYR A 87 -14.00 -7.81 14.88
C TYR A 87 -13.09 -7.78 13.65
N THR A 88 -13.12 -8.86 12.86
CA THR A 88 -12.39 -8.92 11.59
C THR A 88 -13.14 -8.14 10.51
N PHE A 89 -12.40 -7.31 9.78
CA PHE A 89 -12.81 -6.69 8.53
C PHE A 89 -11.88 -7.20 7.43
N ALA A 90 -12.40 -8.05 6.55
CA ALA A 90 -11.62 -8.64 5.46
C ALA A 90 -12.32 -8.47 4.11
N GLY A 91 -11.51 -8.35 3.05
CA GLY A 91 -11.99 -8.21 1.69
C GLY A 91 -10.94 -7.69 0.74
N VAL A 92 -11.39 -7.14 -0.38
CA VAL A 92 -10.52 -6.54 -1.41
C VAL A 92 -10.79 -5.04 -1.51
N ALA A 93 -9.74 -4.24 -1.35
CA ALA A 93 -9.74 -2.82 -1.64
C ALA A 93 -9.47 -2.61 -3.14
N ARG A 94 -10.33 -1.83 -3.80
CA ARG A 94 -10.20 -1.47 -5.22
C ARG A 94 -10.40 0.02 -5.41
N ASP A 95 -9.54 0.65 -6.20
CA ASP A 95 -9.83 1.98 -6.75
C ASP A 95 -10.74 1.83 -7.98
N PRO A 96 -11.97 2.36 -7.97
CA PRO A 96 -12.87 2.29 -9.11
C PRO A 96 -12.33 2.95 -10.39
N LYS A 97 -11.35 3.85 -10.26
CA LYS A 97 -10.69 4.51 -11.40
C LYS A 97 -9.44 3.77 -11.89
N GLY A 98 -9.01 2.72 -11.18
CA GLY A 98 -7.80 1.98 -11.50
C GLY A 98 -6.50 2.78 -11.37
N LEU A 99 -6.48 3.87 -10.59
CA LEU A 99 -5.26 4.64 -10.37
C LEU A 99 -4.34 3.97 -9.35
N PHE A 100 -4.90 3.20 -8.42
CA PHE A 100 -4.19 2.37 -7.46
C PHE A 100 -4.47 0.90 -7.70
N LEU A 101 -3.46 0.05 -7.46
CA LEU A 101 -3.58 -1.39 -7.57
C LEU A 101 -4.52 -1.94 -6.49
N PRO A 102 -5.29 -3.00 -6.80
CA PRO A 102 -6.14 -3.65 -5.81
C PRO A 102 -5.29 -4.37 -4.77
N ARG A 103 -5.84 -4.52 -3.57
CA ARG A 103 -5.18 -5.17 -2.44
C ARG A 103 -6.17 -5.99 -1.63
N THR A 104 -5.80 -7.22 -1.29
CA THR A 104 -6.52 -7.98 -0.26
C THR A 104 -6.09 -7.51 1.12
N LEU A 105 -7.03 -7.45 2.07
CA LEU A 105 -6.73 -7.10 3.46
C LEU A 105 -7.57 -7.92 4.43
N SER A 106 -7.04 -8.13 5.63
CA SER A 106 -7.73 -8.70 6.78
C SER A 106 -7.23 -8.02 8.05
N ILE A 107 -8.02 -7.09 8.59
CA ILE A 107 -7.64 -6.29 9.76
C ILE A 107 -8.63 -6.48 10.91
N THR A 108 -8.11 -6.45 12.13
CA THR A 108 -8.93 -6.40 13.35
C THR A 108 -9.26 -4.95 13.65
N VAL A 109 -10.55 -4.61 13.73
CA VAL A 109 -11.08 -3.25 13.93
C VAL A 109 -12.03 -3.20 15.12
N GLY A 110 -12.41 -2.00 15.55
CA GLY A 110 -13.42 -1.79 16.60
C GLY A 110 -12.85 -1.49 17.98
N ASP A 111 -11.61 -0.98 18.03
CA ASP A 111 -11.00 -0.49 19.26
C ASP A 111 -11.79 0.69 19.85
N ALA A 112 -11.78 0.81 21.18
CA ALA A 112 -12.42 1.91 21.90
C ALA A 112 -11.38 2.59 22.83
N PRO A 113 -10.94 3.84 22.55
CA PRO A 113 -11.30 4.67 21.40
C PRO A 113 -10.67 4.16 20.08
N PRO A 114 -11.28 4.44 18.92
CA PRO A 114 -10.75 4.00 17.63
C PRO A 114 -9.47 4.75 17.26
N ASN A 115 -8.39 4.02 17.01
CA ASN A 115 -7.10 4.59 16.58
C ASN A 115 -7.02 4.76 15.06
N GLY A 116 -7.84 4.01 14.31
CA GLY A 116 -7.79 3.93 12.87
C GLY A 116 -6.65 3.05 12.36
N HIS A 117 -6.82 2.55 11.14
CA HIS A 117 -5.89 1.63 10.49
C HIS A 117 -5.30 2.26 9.24
N ALA A 118 -3.98 2.33 9.15
CA ALA A 118 -3.27 2.73 7.96
C ALA A 118 -3.14 1.53 7.01
N VAL A 119 -3.77 1.59 5.83
CA VAL A 119 -3.65 0.57 4.79
C VAL A 119 -2.98 1.19 3.57
N VAL A 120 -1.84 0.62 3.19
CA VAL A 120 -1.00 1.13 2.12
C VAL A 120 -1.44 0.54 0.78
N LEU A 121 -1.61 1.40 -0.21
CA LEU A 121 -1.86 1.06 -1.60
C LEU A 121 -0.74 1.64 -2.47
N TYR A 122 -0.52 1.03 -3.63
CA TYR A 122 0.48 1.50 -4.58
C TYR A 122 -0.19 1.94 -5.89
N PRO A 123 0.31 3.01 -6.54
CA PRO A 123 -0.19 3.44 -7.84
C PRO A 123 -0.05 2.34 -8.89
N SER A 124 -1.05 2.19 -9.76
CA SER A 124 -0.96 1.33 -10.93
C SER A 124 0.03 1.91 -11.95
N PRO A 125 0.80 1.08 -12.70
CA PRO A 125 1.66 1.56 -13.77
C PRO A 125 0.98 2.51 -14.75
N VAL A 126 -0.33 2.33 -15.02
CA VAL A 126 -1.09 3.21 -15.92
C VAL A 126 -1.26 4.64 -15.39
N SER A 127 -1.22 4.84 -14.06
CA SER A 127 -1.39 6.14 -13.42
C SER A 127 -0.07 6.84 -13.12
N VAL A 128 1.04 6.08 -13.12
CA VAL A 128 2.38 6.60 -12.87
C VAL A 128 2.91 7.39 -14.06
N ARG A 129 3.59 8.50 -13.77
CA ARG A 129 4.33 9.30 -14.77
C ARG A 129 5.73 9.58 -14.24
N PHE A 130 6.74 9.44 -15.10
CA PHE A 130 8.08 9.90 -14.78
C PHE A 130 8.13 11.43 -14.76
N ASN A 131 8.90 11.97 -13.84
CA ASN A 131 9.19 13.39 -13.74
C ASN A 131 10.61 13.66 -14.28
N SER A 132 11.09 14.89 -14.11
CA SER A 132 12.45 15.29 -14.51
C SER A 132 13.57 14.57 -13.74
N ALA A 133 13.27 13.82 -12.69
CA ALA A 133 14.24 13.04 -11.95
C ALA A 133 14.40 11.61 -12.49
N GLY A 134 13.58 11.19 -13.46
CA GLY A 134 13.65 9.87 -14.05
C GLY A 134 13.06 8.77 -13.16
N GLY A 135 13.57 7.55 -13.29
CA GLY A 135 13.11 6.40 -12.51
C GLY A 135 13.45 5.04 -13.10
N LEU A 136 12.79 4.00 -12.61
CA LEU A 136 12.89 2.64 -13.14
C LEU A 136 11.64 2.20 -13.87
N ARG A 137 11.84 1.45 -14.95
CA ARG A 137 10.86 0.56 -15.56
C ARG A 137 11.32 -0.87 -15.36
N LEU A 138 10.50 -1.70 -14.74
CA LEU A 138 10.81 -3.10 -14.46
C LEU A 138 9.68 -4.00 -14.92
N THR A 139 10.06 -5.21 -15.33
CA THR A 139 9.17 -6.35 -15.45
C THR A 139 9.79 -7.44 -14.58
N LEU A 140 9.00 -8.01 -13.66
CA LEU A 140 9.43 -9.08 -12.76
C LEU A 140 8.83 -10.40 -13.20
N ALA A 141 9.64 -11.45 -13.19
CA ALA A 141 9.18 -12.80 -13.49
C ALA A 141 9.84 -13.83 -12.57
N ARG A 142 9.19 -14.99 -12.44
CA ARG A 142 9.70 -16.12 -11.67
C ARG A 142 10.85 -16.76 -12.43
N ASP A 143 11.91 -17.10 -11.72
CA ASP A 143 13.07 -17.78 -12.32
C ASP A 143 12.73 -19.18 -12.86
N ALA A 144 11.78 -19.88 -12.21
CA ALA A 144 11.49 -21.28 -12.48
C ALA A 144 10.82 -21.54 -13.85
N ASP A 145 10.01 -20.60 -14.33
CA ASP A 145 9.18 -20.77 -15.53
C ASP A 145 9.03 -19.49 -16.37
N ASP A 146 9.78 -18.44 -16.03
CA ASP A 146 9.74 -17.12 -16.68
C ASP A 146 8.34 -16.45 -16.70
N SER A 147 7.41 -16.94 -15.88
CA SER A 147 6.07 -16.35 -15.77
C SER A 147 6.11 -15.04 -14.97
N ALA A 148 5.26 -14.09 -15.35
CA ALA A 148 5.12 -12.81 -14.66
C ALA A 148 4.92 -13.00 -13.15
N LEU A 149 5.63 -12.22 -12.33
CA LEU A 149 5.43 -12.21 -10.89
C LEU A 149 4.56 -11.00 -10.50
N PRO A 150 3.25 -11.17 -10.33
CA PRO A 150 2.36 -10.07 -10.05
C PRO A 150 2.43 -9.66 -8.57
N TRP A 151 2.02 -8.42 -8.32
CA TRP A 151 1.77 -7.85 -6.99
C TRP A 151 2.97 -7.67 -6.08
N ALA A 152 4.19 -8.06 -6.48
CA ALA A 152 5.41 -7.89 -5.70
C ALA A 152 5.74 -6.41 -5.43
N ILE A 153 6.29 -6.12 -4.26
CA ILE A 153 6.77 -4.80 -3.84
C ILE A 153 8.25 -4.68 -4.13
N VAL A 154 8.63 -3.64 -4.86
CA VAL A 154 10.02 -3.27 -5.10
C VAL A 154 10.38 -2.06 -4.26
N THR A 155 11.49 -2.15 -3.52
CA THR A 155 12.10 -1.01 -2.85
C THR A 155 13.44 -0.71 -3.53
N VAL A 156 13.64 0.56 -3.87
CA VAL A 156 14.92 1.09 -4.33
C VAL A 156 15.42 2.08 -3.30
N THR A 157 16.63 1.87 -2.80
CA THR A 157 17.29 2.80 -1.88
C THR A 157 18.44 3.48 -2.60
N VAL A 158 18.33 4.79 -2.83
CA VAL A 158 19.38 5.60 -3.46
C VAL A 158 20.19 6.31 -2.39
N THR A 159 21.51 6.13 -2.40
CA THR A 159 22.44 6.81 -1.50
C THR A 159 22.91 8.11 -2.14
N ILE A 160 22.60 9.23 -1.48
CA ILE A 160 22.89 10.59 -1.95
C ILE A 160 24.01 11.17 -1.07
N PRO A 161 25.20 11.44 -1.64
CA PRO A 161 26.31 12.02 -0.90
C PRO A 161 25.90 13.31 -0.16
N GLY A 162 26.14 13.35 1.16
CA GLY A 162 25.83 14.50 2.01
C GLY A 162 24.37 14.64 2.45
N LEU A 163 23.42 13.87 1.88
CA LEU A 163 22.00 13.92 2.23
C LEU A 163 21.46 12.61 2.83
N GLY A 164 22.25 11.53 2.80
CA GLY A 164 21.84 10.22 3.31
C GLY A 164 21.19 9.37 2.22
N SER A 165 20.21 8.55 2.59
CA SER A 165 19.52 7.66 1.66
C SER A 165 18.06 8.09 1.44
N GLN A 166 17.54 7.83 0.24
CA GLN A 166 16.13 7.98 -0.09
C GLN A 166 15.58 6.67 -0.62
N ALA A 167 14.45 6.22 -0.05
CA ALA A 167 13.75 5.02 -0.48
C ALA A 167 12.59 5.37 -1.43
N TYR A 168 12.45 4.60 -2.50
CA TYR A 168 11.34 4.65 -3.45
C TYR A 168 10.70 3.27 -3.49
N ARG A 169 9.37 3.21 -3.34
CA ARG A 169 8.64 1.95 -3.31
C ARG A 169 7.52 1.93 -4.34
N GLY A 170 7.32 0.78 -4.96
CA GLY A 170 6.26 0.53 -5.92
C GLY A 170 5.83 -0.92 -5.90
N GLN A 171 4.69 -1.20 -6.53
CA GLN A 171 4.15 -2.54 -6.64
C GLN A 171 3.94 -2.90 -8.11
N THR A 172 4.27 -4.14 -8.47
CA THR A 172 3.99 -4.67 -9.80
C THR A 172 2.50 -4.91 -9.99
N ASP A 173 2.01 -4.72 -11.21
CA ASP A 173 0.63 -5.07 -11.58
C ASP A 173 0.46 -6.58 -11.82
N GLN A 174 -0.70 -6.96 -12.34
CA GLN A 174 -1.03 -8.35 -12.68
C GLN A 174 -0.11 -8.98 -13.75
N HIS A 175 0.65 -8.17 -14.49
CA HIS A 175 1.59 -8.64 -15.52
C HIS A 175 3.04 -8.61 -15.03
N GLY A 176 3.28 -8.29 -13.75
CA GLY A 176 4.62 -8.15 -13.20
C GLY A 176 5.30 -6.84 -13.60
N ASP A 177 4.57 -5.88 -14.19
CA ASP A 177 5.12 -4.62 -14.66
C ASP A 177 5.08 -3.55 -13.57
N LEU A 178 6.15 -2.75 -13.48
CA LEU A 178 6.29 -1.65 -12.53
C LEU A 178 6.93 -0.43 -13.19
N LEU A 179 6.36 0.74 -12.91
CA LEU A 179 6.98 2.04 -13.12
C LEU A 179 7.25 2.69 -11.76
N LEU A 180 8.50 3.04 -11.48
CA LEU A 180 8.95 3.60 -10.22
C LEU A 180 9.66 4.94 -10.44
N PRO A 181 8.97 6.09 -10.32
CA PRO A 181 9.58 7.40 -10.48
C PRO A 181 10.39 7.78 -9.25
N PHE A 182 11.57 8.37 -9.44
CA PHE A 182 12.42 8.85 -8.34
C PHE A 182 12.00 10.26 -7.89
N LEU A 183 10.78 10.35 -7.35
CA LEU A 183 10.17 11.62 -6.96
C LEU A 183 11.04 12.37 -5.94
N ARG A 184 11.47 13.59 -6.31
CA ARG A 184 12.32 14.47 -5.48
C ARG A 184 13.76 14.00 -5.31
N LEU A 185 14.25 13.10 -6.17
CA LEU A 185 15.69 12.83 -6.26
C LEU A 185 16.41 14.14 -6.66
N PRO A 186 17.40 14.60 -5.89
CA PRO A 186 18.12 15.83 -6.20
C PRO A 186 19.00 15.67 -7.44
N PRO A 187 19.37 16.78 -8.11
CA PRO A 187 20.37 16.76 -9.17
C PRO A 187 21.76 16.39 -8.61
N LEU A 188 22.61 15.84 -9.48
CA LEU A 188 23.97 15.46 -9.12
C LEU A 188 24.78 16.69 -8.63
N PRO A 189 25.48 16.58 -7.48
CA PRO A 189 26.46 17.58 -7.06
C PRO A 189 27.63 17.66 -8.03
N GLU A 190 28.38 18.75 -7.97
CA GLU A 190 29.61 18.91 -8.75
C GLU A 190 30.60 17.77 -8.45
N GLY A 191 31.14 17.16 -9.51
CA GLY A 191 32.10 16.06 -9.40
C GLY A 191 31.52 14.67 -9.15
N VAL A 192 30.18 14.52 -9.07
CA VAL A 192 29.50 13.22 -8.94
C VAL A 192 28.86 12.84 -10.27
N SER A 193 29.17 11.65 -10.79
CA SER A 193 28.63 11.15 -12.07
C SER A 193 27.27 10.45 -11.94
N ASP A 194 27.01 9.84 -10.78
CA ASP A 194 25.84 9.03 -10.51
C ASP A 194 25.67 8.84 -8.99
N TYR A 195 24.46 8.41 -8.59
CA TYR A 195 24.20 7.92 -7.25
C TYR A 195 24.20 6.39 -7.23
N SER A 196 24.80 5.81 -6.19
CA SER A 196 24.69 4.38 -5.92
C SER A 196 23.29 4.06 -5.41
N ALA A 197 22.67 3.02 -5.96
CA ALA A 197 21.37 2.54 -5.56
C ALA A 197 21.37 1.03 -5.33
N THR A 198 20.53 0.59 -4.41
CA THR A 198 20.24 -0.83 -4.18
C THR A 198 18.77 -1.12 -4.43
N LEU A 199 18.45 -2.34 -4.88
CA LEU A 199 17.09 -2.81 -5.08
C LEU A 199 16.88 -4.11 -4.32
N ASP A 200 15.79 -4.17 -3.56
CA ASP A 200 15.26 -5.36 -2.91
C ASP A 200 13.79 -5.58 -3.32
N VAL A 201 13.33 -6.84 -3.23
CA VAL A 201 11.96 -7.22 -3.59
C VAL A 201 11.32 -8.06 -2.50
N LEU A 202 10.10 -7.69 -2.12
CA LEU A 202 9.19 -8.51 -1.32
C LEU A 202 8.11 -9.07 -2.23
N GLY A 203 7.82 -10.36 -2.11
CA GLY A 203 6.75 -10.97 -2.87
C GLY A 203 6.43 -12.38 -2.39
N ARG A 204 5.60 -13.05 -3.18
CA ARG A 204 5.21 -14.44 -3.01
C ARG A 204 5.15 -15.09 -4.37
N LEU A 205 5.83 -16.23 -4.55
CA LEU A 205 5.88 -16.88 -5.86
C LEU A 205 4.59 -17.62 -6.21
N ASP A 206 3.69 -17.84 -5.26
CA ASP A 206 2.38 -18.47 -5.49
C ASP A 206 1.27 -17.47 -5.81
N THR A 207 1.59 -16.20 -6.07
CA THR A 207 0.62 -15.16 -6.44
C THR A 207 -0.01 -15.42 -7.82
N ASP A 208 -1.32 -15.19 -7.92
CA ASP A 208 -2.09 -15.29 -9.17
C ASP A 208 -2.30 -13.89 -9.76
N SER A 209 -2.25 -13.74 -11.09
CA SER A 209 -2.46 -12.46 -11.77
C SER A 209 -3.89 -11.94 -11.62
N GLU A 210 -4.88 -12.82 -11.49
CA GLU A 210 -6.29 -12.44 -11.40
C GLU A 210 -6.75 -12.19 -9.95
N VAL A 211 -5.94 -12.62 -8.96
CA VAL A 211 -6.27 -12.52 -7.53
C VAL A 211 -5.32 -11.53 -6.85
N PRO A 212 -5.81 -10.35 -6.45
CA PRO A 212 -5.01 -9.40 -5.68
C PRO A 212 -4.45 -10.03 -4.41
N ALA A 213 -3.18 -9.78 -4.13
CA ALA A 213 -2.53 -10.29 -2.93
C ALA A 213 -2.60 -9.29 -1.76
N ASP A 214 -2.25 -9.76 -0.57
CA ASP A 214 -1.98 -8.91 0.60
C ASP A 214 -0.46 -8.74 0.78
N PRO A 215 0.09 -7.54 0.48
CA PRO A 215 1.50 -7.23 0.69
C PRO A 215 2.04 -7.46 2.10
N ASP A 216 1.19 -7.45 3.14
CA ASP A 216 1.66 -7.69 4.51
C ASP A 216 2.05 -9.16 4.74
N THR A 217 1.70 -10.06 3.80
CA THR A 217 2.07 -11.48 3.83
C THR A 217 3.31 -11.82 3.00
N PHE A 218 3.95 -10.83 2.38
CA PHE A 218 5.09 -11.06 1.51
C PHE A 218 6.38 -11.35 2.27
N SER A 219 7.25 -12.12 1.63
CA SER A 219 8.59 -12.43 2.11
C SER A 219 9.65 -11.88 1.14
N PRO A 220 10.88 -11.64 1.60
CA PRO A 220 11.99 -11.31 0.71
C PRO A 220 12.20 -12.40 -0.36
N LEU A 221 12.63 -11.96 -1.54
CA LEU A 221 13.01 -12.82 -2.67
C LEU A 221 14.45 -12.52 -3.09
N ASP A 222 15.15 -13.54 -3.58
CA ASP A 222 16.44 -13.32 -4.22
C ASP A 222 16.23 -12.88 -5.68
N ILE A 223 17.05 -11.93 -6.13
CA ILE A 223 17.00 -11.28 -7.43
C ILE A 223 18.18 -11.75 -8.28
N GLY A 224 17.90 -12.13 -9.53
CA GLY A 224 18.93 -12.48 -10.50
C GLY A 224 19.79 -11.27 -10.84
N GLU A 225 21.10 -11.42 -10.67
CA GLU A 225 22.10 -10.37 -10.89
C GLU A 225 22.09 -9.85 -12.34
N LEU A 226 22.51 -8.60 -12.52
CA LEU A 226 22.45 -7.91 -13.81
C LEU A 226 23.46 -8.45 -14.84
N ASN A 227 24.60 -8.94 -14.37
CA ASN A 227 25.75 -9.32 -15.20
C ASN A 227 26.28 -10.73 -14.86
N SER A 228 25.47 -11.54 -14.19
CA SER A 228 25.82 -12.93 -13.88
C SER A 228 24.56 -13.76 -13.64
N THR A 229 24.70 -15.08 -13.67
CA THR A 229 23.61 -16.03 -13.41
C THR A 229 23.37 -16.27 -11.91
N SER A 230 24.02 -15.53 -11.01
CA SER A 230 23.81 -15.66 -9.57
C SER A 230 22.60 -14.86 -9.10
N PHE A 231 22.18 -15.13 -7.87
CA PHE A 231 21.04 -14.50 -7.23
C PHE A 231 21.48 -13.92 -5.89
N SER A 232 20.94 -12.75 -5.55
CA SER A 232 21.24 -12.02 -4.32
C SER A 232 19.97 -11.40 -3.74
N PRO A 233 19.82 -11.27 -2.41
CA PRO A 233 18.70 -10.56 -1.80
C PRO A 233 18.67 -9.07 -2.15
N THR A 234 19.76 -8.53 -2.67
CA THR A 234 19.86 -7.12 -3.07
C THR A 234 20.82 -6.99 -4.25
N ILE A 235 20.42 -6.22 -5.26
CA ILE A 235 21.29 -5.86 -6.40
C ILE A 235 21.68 -4.39 -6.33
N GLY A 236 22.93 -4.08 -6.70
CA GLY A 236 23.45 -2.72 -6.79
C GLY A 236 23.47 -2.20 -8.22
N PHE A 237 23.18 -0.91 -8.41
CA PHE A 237 23.24 -0.24 -9.71
C PHE A 237 23.45 1.27 -9.55
N SER A 238 23.82 1.94 -10.63
CA SER A 238 24.01 3.40 -10.65
C SER A 238 22.77 4.10 -11.20
N VAL A 239 22.43 5.24 -10.59
CA VAL A 239 21.30 6.10 -10.98
C VAL A 239 21.82 7.48 -11.37
N VAL A 240 21.45 7.93 -12.55
CA VAL A 240 21.64 9.32 -12.99
C VAL A 240 20.28 10.02 -12.96
N PRO A 241 20.10 11.08 -12.14
CA PRO A 241 18.88 11.87 -12.11
C PRO A 241 18.48 12.35 -13.52
N GLY A 242 17.25 12.04 -13.91
CA GLY A 242 16.68 12.35 -15.23
C GLY A 242 16.58 11.15 -16.16
N ASP A 243 17.35 10.10 -15.92
CA ASP A 243 17.33 8.90 -16.75
C ASP A 243 16.21 7.94 -16.35
N ILE A 244 15.64 7.27 -17.35
CA ILE A 244 14.71 6.16 -17.15
C ILE A 244 15.47 4.88 -17.44
N LEU A 245 15.78 4.13 -16.39
CA LEU A 245 16.54 2.89 -16.48
C LEU A 245 15.60 1.69 -16.58
N THR A 246 16.09 0.63 -17.22
CA THR A 246 15.46 -0.69 -17.21
C THR A 246 16.49 -1.69 -16.73
N LEU A 247 16.16 -2.41 -15.66
CA LEU A 247 17.02 -3.46 -15.11
C LEU A 247 16.51 -4.83 -15.56
N ARG A 248 17.44 -5.72 -15.87
CA ARG A 248 17.17 -7.07 -16.35
C ARG A 248 18.25 -8.00 -15.80
N SER A 249 17.86 -9.22 -15.45
CA SER A 249 18.84 -10.24 -15.10
C SER A 249 19.63 -10.65 -16.35
N ASP A 250 20.84 -11.17 -16.16
CA ASP A 250 21.74 -11.51 -17.26
C ASP A 250 21.08 -12.42 -18.32
N GLY A 251 21.15 -11.99 -19.59
CA GLY A 251 20.55 -12.69 -20.72
C GLY A 251 19.01 -12.70 -20.79
N ARG A 252 18.29 -11.98 -19.92
CA ARG A 252 16.82 -11.98 -19.86
C ARG A 252 16.20 -10.62 -20.23
N SER A 253 14.90 -10.60 -20.49
CA SER A 253 14.14 -9.36 -20.74
C SER A 253 13.49 -8.76 -19.48
N PHE A 254 13.62 -9.42 -18.34
CA PHE A 254 13.00 -9.12 -17.04
C PHE A 254 14.00 -9.34 -15.90
N LEU A 255 13.65 -8.92 -14.68
CA LEU A 255 14.35 -9.33 -13.45
C LEU A 255 13.77 -10.66 -12.96
N ALA A 256 14.61 -11.69 -12.91
CA ALA A 256 14.24 -13.03 -12.47
C ALA A 256 14.29 -13.13 -10.95
N LEU A 257 13.22 -13.62 -10.31
CA LEU A 257 13.16 -13.78 -8.85
C LEU A 257 12.93 -15.23 -8.42
N LYS A 258 13.47 -15.58 -7.25
CA LYS A 258 13.28 -16.89 -6.61
C LYS A 258 13.21 -16.77 -5.07
N PRO A 259 12.83 -17.83 -4.34
CA PRO A 259 12.84 -17.78 -2.88
C PRO A 259 14.25 -17.57 -2.34
N VAL A 260 14.37 -16.85 -1.23
CA VAL A 260 15.64 -16.78 -0.50
C VAL A 260 16.06 -18.19 -0.08
N CYS A 261 17.28 -18.58 -0.42
CA CYS A 261 17.84 -19.84 0.09
C CYS A 261 17.96 -19.78 1.62
N PRO A 262 17.41 -20.74 2.38
CA PRO A 262 17.70 -20.83 3.81
C PRO A 262 19.20 -21.07 3.99
N VAL A 263 19.84 -20.22 4.81
CA VAL A 263 21.24 -20.33 5.22
C VAL A 263 21.42 -21.47 6.21
#